data_AF-A0A0H5CS66-F1
#
_entry.id   AF-A0A0H5CS66-F1
#
_cell.length_a   1.000
_cell.length_b   1.000
_cell.length_c   1.000
_cell.angle_alpha   90.00
_cell.angle_beta   90.00
_cell.angle_gamma   90.00
#
_symmetry.space_group_name_H-M   'P 1'
#
loop_
_entity.id
_entity.type
_entity.pdbx_description
1 polymer ?
#
loop_
_entity_poly.entity_id
_entity_poly.type
_entity_poly.pdbx_seq_one_letter_code
_entity_poly.pdbx_strand_id
1 'polypeptide(L)'
;MTQPFDRDEKDIRKIEFDGRCFGSRVAGRVTVPHIPGPADPQVYFDEHRWAVPNEVISAGRFVGNDWADDPAIAWWAEASHPGQDAVRMVQAAGVARGIVALWVTNKRLTVVFPQRYLIEHRERKERSGLLGRAAGWLDTEPAPWQAGEIMHIQASVDAAGVAGFGPARLGRSMPSAAFLGVWFRDRSVLYVRCADPETEVARLNKLQRR
;
A
#
# COMPACT_ATOMS: atom_id res chain seq x y z
N MET A 1 3.68 9.65 -10.58
CA MET A 1 3.01 10.61 -11.50
C MET A 1 1.65 10.91 -10.90
N THR A 2 1.36 12.15 -10.48
CA THR A 2 0.04 12.48 -9.90
C THR A 2 -0.99 12.61 -11.01
N GLN A 3 -1.80 11.57 -11.25
CA GLN A 3 -2.99 11.71 -12.10
C GLN A 3 -4.17 12.15 -11.23
N PRO A 4 -4.96 13.15 -11.65
CA PRO A 4 -6.22 13.42 -10.98
C PRO A 4 -7.17 12.23 -11.10
N PHE A 5 -8.09 12.10 -10.15
CA PHE A 5 -9.24 11.20 -10.29
C PHE A 5 -10.16 11.74 -11.39
N ASP A 6 -10.71 10.85 -12.21
CA ASP A 6 -11.68 11.29 -13.22
C ASP A 6 -12.93 11.84 -12.53
N ARG A 7 -13.63 12.80 -13.15
CA ARG A 7 -14.83 13.41 -12.56
C ARG A 7 -15.96 12.41 -12.28
N ASP A 8 -16.00 11.30 -13.01
CA ASP A 8 -16.96 10.20 -12.88
C ASP A 8 -16.39 9.00 -12.09
N GLU A 9 -15.15 9.10 -11.62
CA GLU A 9 -14.53 8.12 -10.73
C GLU A 9 -15.18 8.24 -9.34
N LYS A 10 -15.80 7.14 -8.90
CA LYS A 10 -16.49 7.07 -7.61
C LYS A 10 -15.59 6.40 -6.60
N ASP A 11 -15.34 7.08 -5.50
CA ASP A 11 -14.67 6.53 -4.34
C ASP A 11 -15.46 5.36 -3.78
N ILE A 12 -14.82 4.19 -3.74
CA ILE A 12 -15.42 3.00 -3.15
C ILE A 12 -14.86 2.80 -1.75
N ARG A 13 -13.53 2.77 -1.64
CA ARG A 13 -12.88 2.48 -0.38
C ARG A 13 -11.47 3.03 -0.34
N LYS A 14 -11.10 3.52 0.84
CA LYS A 14 -9.72 3.80 1.23
C LYS A 14 -9.38 2.91 2.41
N ILE A 15 -8.33 2.11 2.28
CA ILE A 15 -7.82 1.25 3.35
C ILE A 15 -6.44 1.76 3.72
N GLU A 16 -6.37 2.47 4.84
CA GLU A 16 -5.14 3.10 5.35
C GLU A 16 -4.30 2.12 6.15
N PHE A 17 -2.99 2.27 6.04
CA PHE A 17 -1.99 1.53 6.78
C PHE A 17 -0.97 2.50 7.31
N ASP A 18 -0.68 2.35 8.60
CA ASP A 18 0.41 3.04 9.27
C ASP A 18 1.24 2.01 10.04
N GLY A 19 2.56 2.23 10.11
CA GLY A 19 3.47 1.46 10.95
C GLY A 19 3.67 -0.01 10.56
N ARG A 20 3.41 -0.39 9.30
CA ARG A 20 3.60 -1.76 8.81
C ARG A 20 4.28 -1.81 7.44
N CYS A 21 5.01 -2.89 7.20
CA CYS A 21 5.77 -3.11 5.99
C CYS A 21 4.99 -3.94 4.96
N PHE A 22 5.60 -4.11 3.80
CA PHE A 22 5.03 -4.82 2.66
C PHE A 22 6.01 -5.87 2.18
N GLY A 23 5.50 -7.04 1.81
CA GLY A 23 6.32 -8.15 1.34
C GLY A 23 5.80 -8.74 0.03
N SER A 24 6.61 -9.62 -0.55
CA SER A 24 6.18 -10.44 -1.68
C SER A 24 6.92 -11.76 -1.71
N ARG A 25 6.28 -12.76 -2.31
CA ARG A 25 6.92 -13.94 -2.86
C ARG A 25 6.73 -13.96 -4.38
N VAL A 26 7.83 -13.96 -5.12
CA VAL A 26 7.86 -13.93 -6.59
C VAL A 26 8.67 -15.11 -7.09
N ALA A 27 8.04 -16.04 -7.81
CA ALA A 27 8.69 -17.28 -8.28
C ALA A 27 9.48 -18.00 -7.16
N GLY A 28 8.91 -18.06 -5.96
CA GLY A 28 9.54 -18.66 -4.77
C GLY A 28 10.52 -17.76 -4.02
N ARG A 29 10.97 -16.65 -4.59
CA ARG A 29 11.85 -15.68 -3.91
C ARG A 29 11.04 -14.74 -3.02
N VAL A 30 11.40 -14.68 -1.73
CA VAL A 30 10.80 -13.74 -0.77
C VAL A 30 11.58 -12.42 -0.74
N THR A 31 10.85 -11.32 -0.70
CA THR A 31 11.36 -9.96 -0.43
C THR A 31 10.46 -9.33 0.62
N VAL A 32 10.99 -9.08 1.81
CA VAL A 32 10.27 -8.39 2.90
C VAL A 32 11.27 -7.82 3.92
N PRO A 33 11.19 -6.52 4.27
CA PRO A 33 10.30 -5.51 3.67
C PRO A 33 10.73 -5.13 2.24
N HIS A 34 9.79 -4.62 1.44
CA HIS A 34 10.13 -3.87 0.22
C HIS A 34 10.73 -2.52 0.61
N ILE A 35 11.99 -2.30 0.23
CA ILE A 35 12.71 -1.04 0.44
C ILE A 35 12.73 -0.26 -0.88
N PRO A 36 12.29 1.02 -0.88
CA PRO A 36 12.38 1.86 -2.07
C PRO A 36 13.83 2.02 -2.55
N GLY A 37 14.01 1.97 -3.86
CA GLY A 37 15.29 2.17 -4.52
C GLY A 37 15.60 3.64 -4.79
N PRO A 38 16.82 3.96 -5.27
CA PRO A 38 17.23 5.33 -5.58
C PRO A 38 16.40 6.03 -6.67
N ALA A 39 15.75 5.26 -7.54
CA ALA A 39 14.92 5.79 -8.63
C ALA A 39 13.47 6.09 -8.18
N ASP A 40 13.08 5.67 -6.98
CA ASP A 40 11.74 5.93 -6.46
C ASP A 40 11.58 7.38 -5.97
N PRO A 41 10.35 7.93 -5.99
CA PRO A 41 10.07 9.24 -5.39
C PRO A 41 10.55 9.30 -3.95
N GLN A 42 11.27 10.39 -3.63
CA GLN A 42 11.77 10.61 -2.27
C GLN A 42 10.69 11.28 -1.41
N VAL A 43 10.49 10.73 -0.21
CA VAL A 43 9.64 11.31 0.83
C VAL A 43 10.49 11.98 1.91
N TYR A 44 10.00 13.05 2.55
CA TYR A 44 10.84 13.90 3.41
C TYR A 44 11.22 13.27 4.77
N PHE A 45 10.72 12.09 5.10
CA PHE A 45 11.02 11.38 6.34
C PHE A 45 11.94 10.19 6.07
N ASP A 46 13.05 10.16 6.80
CA ASP A 46 14.16 9.24 6.56
C ASP A 46 13.98 7.88 7.22
N GLU A 47 13.25 7.80 8.33
CA GLU A 47 13.03 6.55 9.06
C GLU A 47 11.81 5.80 8.53
N HIS A 48 11.99 4.49 8.33
CA HIS A 48 10.87 3.58 8.09
C HIS A 48 10.04 3.47 9.36
N ARG A 49 8.73 3.70 9.26
CA ARG A 49 7.82 3.72 10.42
C ARG A 49 7.32 2.35 10.83
N TRP A 50 7.61 1.34 10.01
CA TRP A 50 7.12 0.01 10.26
C TRP A 50 7.96 -0.74 11.27
N ALA A 51 7.28 -1.57 12.05
CA ALA A 51 7.96 -2.59 12.85
C ALA A 51 8.85 -3.45 11.94
N VAL A 52 10.03 -3.82 12.45
CA VAL A 52 10.93 -4.74 11.75
C VAL A 52 10.26 -6.12 11.71
N PRO A 53 10.10 -6.74 10.53
CA PRO A 53 9.57 -8.09 10.43
C PRO A 53 10.45 -9.10 11.17
N ASN A 54 9.84 -10.19 11.61
CA ASN A 54 10.54 -11.30 12.23
C ASN A 54 11.62 -11.84 11.28
N GLU A 55 12.80 -12.13 11.82
CA GLU A 55 13.96 -12.58 11.03
C GLU A 55 13.66 -13.85 10.21
N VAL A 56 12.86 -14.78 10.75
CA VAL A 56 12.44 -16.00 10.04
C VAL A 56 11.65 -15.65 8.77
N ILE A 57 10.80 -14.61 8.85
CA ILE A 57 10.01 -14.13 7.72
C ILE A 57 10.87 -13.37 6.72
N SER A 58 11.71 -12.44 7.19
CA SER A 58 12.66 -11.70 6.35
C SER A 58 13.67 -12.59 5.64
N ALA A 59 14.07 -13.71 6.25
CA ALA A 59 14.95 -14.69 5.63
C ALA A 59 14.21 -15.68 4.70
N GLY A 60 12.88 -15.57 4.57
CA GLY A 60 12.07 -16.49 3.77
C GLY A 60 12.01 -17.94 4.31
N ARG A 61 12.35 -18.14 5.59
CA ARG A 61 12.47 -19.47 6.24
C ARG A 61 11.17 -19.93 6.89
N PHE A 62 10.05 -19.75 6.20
CA PHE A 62 8.72 -20.05 6.72
C PHE A 62 7.94 -20.92 5.74
N VAL A 63 6.92 -21.64 6.22
CA VAL A 63 6.15 -22.58 5.39
C VAL A 63 4.87 -21.91 4.91
N GLY A 64 4.50 -22.14 3.65
CA GLY A 64 3.21 -21.68 3.13
C GLY A 64 2.97 -20.18 3.32
N ASN A 65 2.02 -19.83 4.17
CA ASN A 65 1.58 -18.46 4.47
C ASN A 65 1.85 -18.02 5.91
N ASP A 66 2.80 -18.66 6.61
CA ASP A 66 3.19 -18.32 7.99
C ASP A 66 3.64 -16.86 8.17
N TRP A 67 4.06 -16.18 7.09
CA TRP A 67 4.31 -14.73 7.07
C TRP A 67 3.11 -13.93 7.58
N ALA A 68 1.89 -14.44 7.41
CA ALA A 68 0.65 -13.74 7.77
C ALA A 68 0.46 -13.59 9.28
N ASP A 69 1.17 -14.37 10.09
CA ASP A 69 1.17 -14.22 11.55
C ASP A 69 2.05 -13.06 12.03
N ASP A 70 2.93 -12.53 11.18
CA ASP A 70 3.78 -11.39 11.53
C ASP A 70 2.98 -10.07 11.55
N PRO A 71 2.82 -9.42 12.73
CA PRO A 71 2.05 -8.19 12.84
C PRO A 71 2.70 -7.00 12.13
N ALA A 72 3.98 -7.09 11.78
CA ALA A 72 4.69 -6.07 11.01
C ALA A 72 4.28 -6.04 9.54
N ILE A 73 3.65 -7.09 9.01
CA ILE A 73 3.26 -7.17 7.60
C ILE A 73 1.84 -6.66 7.41
N ALA A 74 1.69 -5.58 6.66
CA ALA A 74 0.39 -5.08 6.20
C ALA A 74 -0.04 -5.78 4.92
N TRP A 75 0.79 -5.73 3.88
CA TRP A 75 0.45 -6.30 2.57
C TRP A 75 1.45 -7.36 2.13
N TRP A 76 0.96 -8.31 1.35
CA TRP A 76 1.78 -9.36 0.75
C TRP A 76 1.34 -9.65 -0.67
N ALA A 77 2.29 -9.71 -1.60
CA ALA A 77 2.04 -10.14 -2.97
C ALA A 77 2.53 -11.57 -3.21
N GLU A 78 1.71 -12.40 -3.85
CA GLU A 78 2.10 -13.69 -4.43
C GLU A 78 2.07 -13.58 -5.96
N ALA A 79 3.17 -13.94 -6.62
CA ALA A 79 3.34 -13.76 -8.05
C ALA A 79 4.34 -14.76 -8.66
N SER A 80 4.27 -14.96 -9.97
CA SER A 80 5.27 -15.72 -10.74
C SER A 80 6.29 -14.83 -11.45
N HIS A 81 6.02 -13.53 -11.62
CA HIS A 81 6.91 -12.59 -12.29
C HIS A 81 6.91 -11.21 -11.60
N PRO A 82 8.07 -10.53 -11.47
CA PRO A 82 8.15 -9.25 -10.75
C PRO A 82 7.35 -8.11 -11.38
N GLY A 83 7.05 -8.20 -12.67
CA GLY A 83 6.23 -7.21 -13.39
C GLY A 83 4.72 -7.32 -13.17
N GLN A 84 4.25 -8.31 -12.42
CA GLN A 84 2.81 -8.52 -12.18
C GLN A 84 2.22 -7.50 -11.22
N ASP A 85 0.91 -7.28 -11.36
CA ASP A 85 0.14 -6.23 -10.71
C ASP A 85 0.31 -6.24 -9.19
N ALA A 86 0.13 -7.38 -8.52
CA ALA A 86 0.28 -7.45 -7.06
C ALA A 86 1.66 -6.99 -6.59
N VAL A 87 2.72 -7.36 -7.32
CA VAL A 87 4.11 -6.98 -6.98
C VAL A 87 4.31 -5.48 -7.15
N ARG A 88 3.83 -4.92 -8.25
CA ARG A 88 3.89 -3.47 -8.50
C ARG A 88 3.18 -2.68 -7.39
N MET A 89 2.05 -3.20 -6.90
CA MET A 89 1.28 -2.56 -5.83
C MET A 89 2.04 -2.58 -4.48
N VAL A 90 2.65 -3.70 -4.07
CA VAL A 90 3.44 -3.72 -2.81
C VAL A 90 4.75 -2.95 -2.89
N GLN A 91 5.40 -2.92 -4.05
CA GLN A 91 6.59 -2.08 -4.28
C GLN A 91 6.24 -0.60 -4.16
N ALA A 92 5.15 -0.18 -4.80
CA ALA A 92 4.62 1.17 -4.69
C ALA A 92 4.26 1.53 -3.23
N ALA A 93 3.73 0.59 -2.46
CA ALA A 93 3.44 0.81 -1.05
C ALA A 93 4.73 1.02 -0.22
N GLY A 94 5.80 0.27 -0.55
CA GLY A 94 7.12 0.42 0.06
C GLY A 94 7.71 1.83 -0.08
N VAL A 95 7.48 2.50 -1.22
CA VAL A 95 7.91 3.90 -1.46
C VAL A 95 7.39 4.86 -0.40
N ALA A 96 6.16 4.65 0.06
CA ALA A 96 5.54 5.53 1.05
C ALA A 96 6.00 5.26 2.50
N ARG A 97 6.99 4.36 2.69
CA ARG A 97 7.66 4.06 3.97
C ARG A 97 6.72 3.80 5.15
N GLY A 98 5.58 3.19 4.86
CA GLY A 98 4.57 2.78 5.84
C GLY A 98 3.36 3.69 5.94
N ILE A 99 3.32 4.83 5.22
CA ILE A 99 2.15 5.72 5.20
C ILE A 99 1.46 5.62 3.85
N VAL A 100 0.55 4.67 3.73
CA VAL A 100 -0.07 4.36 2.43
C VAL A 100 -1.53 3.98 2.59
N ALA A 101 -2.30 4.13 1.52
CA ALA A 101 -3.60 3.53 1.40
C ALA A 101 -3.75 2.79 0.07
N LEU A 102 -4.54 1.71 0.12
CA LEU A 102 -5.17 1.18 -1.07
C LEU A 102 -6.47 1.95 -1.30
N TRP A 103 -6.53 2.68 -2.41
CA TRP A 103 -7.74 3.36 -2.85
C TRP A 103 -8.38 2.53 -3.97
N VAL A 104 -9.61 2.10 -3.72
CA VAL A 104 -10.45 1.38 -4.68
C VAL A 104 -11.51 2.33 -5.20
N THR A 105 -11.66 2.39 -6.52
CA THR A 105 -12.72 3.12 -7.21
C THR A 105 -13.43 2.19 -8.19
N ASN A 106 -14.50 2.68 -8.83
CA ASN A 106 -15.16 1.94 -9.91
C ASN A 106 -14.29 1.76 -11.16
N LYS A 107 -13.18 2.51 -11.28
CA LYS A 107 -12.30 2.47 -12.45
C LYS A 107 -10.97 1.79 -12.20
N ARG A 108 -10.45 1.81 -10.97
CA ARG A 108 -9.09 1.32 -10.69
C ARG A 108 -8.84 1.04 -9.21
N LEU A 109 -7.78 0.27 -8.98
CA LEU A 109 -7.11 0.08 -7.70
C LEU A 109 -5.81 0.86 -7.70
N THR A 110 -5.59 1.67 -6.67
CA THR A 110 -4.49 2.62 -6.65
C THR A 110 -3.80 2.64 -5.30
N VAL A 111 -2.47 2.65 -5.32
CA VAL A 111 -1.64 2.89 -4.15
C VAL A 111 -1.40 4.39 -4.04
N VAL A 112 -1.81 4.97 -2.92
CA VAL A 112 -1.73 6.41 -2.70
C VAL A 112 -1.11 6.77 -1.36
N PHE A 113 -0.53 7.95 -1.31
CA PHE A 113 -0.13 8.61 -0.08
C PHE A 113 -0.25 10.14 -0.25
N PRO A 114 -0.39 10.91 0.84
CA PRO A 114 -0.48 12.37 0.75
C PRO A 114 0.68 13.02 -0.02
N GLN A 115 0.37 13.89 -0.99
CA GLN A 115 1.38 14.54 -1.82
C GLN A 115 2.34 15.42 -1.00
N ARG A 116 1.89 15.93 0.15
CA ARG A 116 2.73 16.72 1.07
C ARG A 116 3.98 15.97 1.54
N TYR A 117 3.99 14.65 1.46
CA TYR A 117 5.12 13.82 1.86
C TYR A 117 6.27 13.81 0.86
N LEU A 118 6.06 14.23 -0.39
CA LEU A 118 7.11 14.30 -1.40
C LEU A 118 8.08 15.45 -1.14
N ILE A 119 9.40 15.19 -1.22
CA ILE A 119 10.44 16.23 -1.08
C ILE A 119 10.24 17.34 -2.10
N GLU A 120 9.99 17.01 -3.36
CA GLU A 120 9.76 17.97 -4.45
C GLU A 120 8.62 18.95 -4.14
N HIS A 121 7.54 18.47 -3.50
CA HIS A 121 6.40 19.30 -3.13
C HIS A 121 6.76 20.29 -2.02
N ARG A 122 7.58 19.85 -1.06
CA ARG A 122 8.11 20.72 0.01
C ARG A 122 9.00 21.82 -0.58
N GLU A 123 9.95 21.46 -1.44
CA GLU A 123 10.86 22.43 -2.08
C GLU A 123 10.11 23.46 -2.94
N ARG A 124 9.07 23.03 -3.67
CA ARG A 124 8.24 23.94 -4.46
C ARG A 124 7.51 24.96 -3.59
N LYS A 125 6.96 24.52 -2.44
CA LYS A 125 6.30 25.40 -1.48
C LYS A 125 7.28 26.41 -0.89
N GLU A 126 8.49 25.97 -0.53
CA GLU A 126 9.56 26.83 -0.01
C GLU A 126 10.02 27.88 -1.04
N ARG A 127 10.13 27.53 -2.32
CA ARG A 127 10.48 28.50 -3.39
C ARG A 127 9.37 29.52 -3.68
N SER A 128 8.11 29.17 -3.49
CA SER A 128 6.97 30.09 -3.66
C SER A 128 6.74 31.02 -2.45
N GLY A 129 7.27 30.67 -1.28
CA GLY A 129 7.13 31.44 -0.04
C GLY A 129 8.34 32.31 0.25
N LEU A 130 8.43 33.48 -0.39
CA LEU A 130 9.57 34.40 -0.25
C LEU A 130 9.64 35.19 1.08
N LEU A 131 8.77 34.95 2.07
CA LEU A 131 8.82 35.62 3.38
C LEU A 131 8.35 34.69 4.50
N GLY A 132 9.29 34.20 5.31
CA GLY A 132 8.93 33.49 6.57
C GLY A 132 9.79 32.27 6.88
N ARG A 133 11.12 32.41 6.90
CA ARG A 133 11.99 31.39 7.50
C ARG A 133 11.97 31.57 9.03
N ALA A 134 11.48 30.56 9.74
CA ALA A 134 11.86 30.13 11.10
C ALA A 134 10.67 29.58 11.92
N ALA A 135 10.09 28.44 11.52
CA ALA A 135 9.29 27.56 12.40
C ALA A 135 8.89 26.29 11.64
N GLY A 136 9.67 25.20 11.74
CA GLY A 136 9.24 23.94 11.11
C GLY A 136 10.32 22.88 10.94
N TRP A 137 11.41 22.96 11.70
CA TRP A 137 12.49 21.98 11.66
C TRP A 137 12.24 20.78 12.61
N LEU A 138 11.04 20.65 13.18
CA LEU A 138 10.73 19.68 14.24
C LEU A 138 9.53 18.76 13.97
N ASP A 139 8.82 18.88 12.85
CA ASP A 139 7.75 17.91 12.52
C ASP A 139 8.36 16.70 11.81
N THR A 140 9.10 15.90 12.56
CA THR A 140 9.54 14.55 12.17
C THR A 140 8.37 13.56 12.15
N GLU A 141 7.20 13.94 12.65
CA GLU A 141 5.98 13.13 12.61
C GLU A 141 5.00 13.54 11.50
N PRO A 142 4.38 12.59 10.80
CA PRO A 142 3.44 12.84 9.72
C PRO A 142 2.10 13.10 10.39
N ALA A 143 1.51 14.26 10.11
CA ALA A 143 0.16 14.52 10.57
C ALA A 143 -0.81 13.43 10.05
N PRO A 144 -1.91 13.13 10.76
CA PRO A 144 -2.97 12.28 10.23
C PRO A 144 -3.47 12.80 8.88
N TRP A 145 -4.03 11.91 8.07
CA TRP A 145 -4.51 12.25 6.74
C TRP A 145 -5.68 13.23 6.87
N GLN A 146 -5.65 14.32 6.11
CA GLN A 146 -6.69 15.34 6.18
C GLN A 146 -7.76 15.12 5.12
N ALA A 147 -9.02 15.41 5.45
CA ALA A 147 -10.09 15.41 4.46
C ALA A 147 -9.80 16.45 3.37
N GLY A 148 -9.98 16.07 2.11
CA GLY A 148 -9.70 16.95 0.96
C GLY A 148 -8.21 17.11 0.61
N GLU A 149 -7.32 16.36 1.27
CA GLU A 149 -5.90 16.36 0.95
C GLU A 149 -5.62 15.78 -0.45
N ILE A 150 -4.66 16.39 -1.15
CA ILE A 150 -4.25 15.92 -2.47
C ILE A 150 -3.37 14.68 -2.31
N MET A 151 -3.76 13.60 -2.98
CA MET A 151 -3.05 12.32 -2.92
C MET A 151 -2.12 12.16 -4.12
N HIS A 152 -0.91 11.66 -3.86
CA HIS A 152 -0.03 11.15 -4.90
C HIS A 152 -0.43 9.73 -5.28
N ILE A 153 -0.49 9.46 -6.58
CA ILE A 153 -0.69 8.10 -7.11
C ILE A 153 0.67 7.50 -7.43
N GLN A 154 1.04 6.46 -6.68
CA GLN A 154 2.31 5.76 -6.87
C GLN A 154 2.19 4.62 -7.87
N ALA A 155 1.12 3.83 -7.79
CA ALA A 155 0.81 2.78 -8.76
C ALA A 155 -0.70 2.65 -8.92
N SER A 156 -1.12 2.18 -10.08
CA SER A 156 -2.52 1.94 -10.39
C SER A 156 -2.70 0.73 -11.29
N VAL A 157 -3.82 0.04 -11.10
CA VAL A 157 -4.31 -1.08 -11.90
C VAL A 157 -5.75 -0.81 -12.26
N ASP A 158 -6.11 -0.88 -13.54
CA ASP A 158 -7.48 -0.72 -13.97
C ASP A 158 -8.38 -1.77 -13.32
N ALA A 159 -9.62 -1.40 -13.00
CA ALA A 159 -10.61 -2.31 -12.41
C ALA A 159 -10.86 -3.53 -13.32
N ALA A 160 -10.72 -3.36 -14.64
CA ALA A 160 -10.77 -4.46 -15.60
C ALA A 160 -9.64 -5.49 -15.40
N GLY A 161 -8.49 -5.07 -14.85
CA GLY A 161 -7.36 -5.93 -14.49
C GLY A 161 -7.59 -6.74 -13.20
N VAL A 162 -8.64 -6.44 -12.43
CA VAL A 162 -8.99 -7.16 -11.20
C VAL A 162 -9.99 -8.27 -11.52
N ALA A 163 -9.62 -9.51 -11.21
CA ALA A 163 -10.46 -10.68 -11.39
C ALA A 163 -11.50 -10.84 -10.25
N GLY A 164 -11.18 -10.38 -9.04
CA GLY A 164 -12.14 -10.37 -7.94
C GLY A 164 -11.54 -10.05 -6.57
N PHE A 165 -12.44 -9.97 -5.59
CA PHE A 165 -12.15 -9.77 -4.17
C PHE A 165 -12.74 -10.90 -3.34
N GLY A 166 -12.15 -11.14 -2.17
CA GLY A 166 -12.54 -12.26 -1.32
C GLY A 166 -11.80 -12.25 0.01
N PRO A 167 -12.42 -12.79 1.08
CA PRO A 167 -11.77 -12.86 2.37
C PRO A 167 -10.69 -13.94 2.37
N ALA A 168 -9.60 -13.68 3.06
CA ALA A 168 -8.52 -14.63 3.26
C ALA A 168 -8.17 -14.70 4.75
N ARG A 169 -8.16 -15.92 5.28
CA ARG A 169 -7.67 -16.25 6.63
C ARG A 169 -6.36 -16.98 6.45
N LEU A 170 -5.27 -16.36 6.88
CA LEU A 170 -3.90 -16.81 6.60
C LEU A 170 -3.10 -16.94 7.90
N GLY A 171 -2.00 -17.68 7.83
CA GLY A 171 -1.17 -18.01 8.99
C GLY A 171 -1.71 -19.22 9.74
N ARG A 172 -1.07 -19.52 10.87
CA ARG A 172 -1.33 -20.69 11.71
C ARG A 172 -1.91 -20.31 13.07
N SER A 173 -1.95 -19.02 13.39
CA SER A 173 -2.58 -18.54 14.62
C SER A 173 -4.07 -18.91 14.68
N MET A 174 -4.59 -19.03 15.90
CA MET A 174 -6.02 -19.20 16.18
C MET A 174 -6.48 -18.09 17.14
N PRO A 175 -7.30 -17.12 16.69
CA PRO A 175 -7.82 -16.98 15.32
C PRO A 175 -6.73 -16.61 14.30
N SER A 176 -6.91 -17.06 13.05
CA SER A 176 -5.96 -16.76 11.96
C SER A 176 -6.05 -15.30 11.55
N ALA A 177 -4.94 -14.78 11.04
CA ALA A 177 -4.86 -13.39 10.59
C ALA A 177 -5.79 -13.13 9.39
N ALA A 178 -6.42 -11.96 9.39
CA ALA A 178 -7.48 -11.58 8.48
C ALA A 178 -6.97 -10.64 7.38
N PHE A 179 -7.28 -10.99 6.12
CA PHE A 179 -6.85 -10.26 4.94
C PHE A 179 -7.97 -10.14 3.91
N LEU A 180 -8.03 -9.01 3.23
CA LEU A 180 -8.70 -8.85 1.95
C LEU A 180 -7.76 -9.40 0.86
N GLY A 181 -8.20 -10.44 0.14
CA GLY A 181 -7.55 -10.91 -1.06
C GLY A 181 -8.03 -10.13 -2.29
N VAL A 182 -7.08 -9.70 -3.12
CA VAL A 182 -7.31 -9.09 -4.43
C VAL A 182 -6.66 -9.98 -5.47
N TRP A 183 -7.46 -10.62 -6.32
CA TRP A 183 -6.97 -11.45 -7.42
C TRP A 183 -6.92 -10.63 -8.69
N PHE A 184 -5.76 -10.58 -9.34
CA PHE A 184 -5.57 -9.91 -10.61
C PHE A 184 -5.71 -10.89 -11.77
N ARG A 185 -6.06 -10.38 -12.96
CA ARG A 185 -6.20 -11.18 -14.19
C ARG A 185 -4.88 -11.75 -14.68
N ASP A 186 -3.76 -11.14 -14.31
CA ASP A 186 -2.43 -11.67 -14.58
C ASP A 186 -2.05 -12.87 -13.69
N ARG A 187 -2.97 -13.32 -12.82
CA ARG A 187 -2.86 -14.41 -11.85
C ARG A 187 -1.99 -14.12 -10.62
N SER A 188 -1.55 -12.89 -10.44
CA SER A 188 -0.97 -12.46 -9.16
C SER A 188 -2.06 -12.17 -8.12
N VAL A 189 -1.69 -12.23 -6.84
CA VAL A 189 -2.61 -11.99 -5.71
C VAL A 189 -1.97 -11.01 -4.74
N LEU A 190 -2.75 -10.00 -4.33
CA LEU A 190 -2.40 -9.09 -3.25
C LEU A 190 -3.27 -9.39 -2.03
N TYR A 191 -2.63 -9.62 -0.89
CA TYR A 191 -3.29 -9.72 0.41
C TYR A 191 -3.09 -8.43 1.18
N VAL A 192 -4.18 -7.86 1.66
CA VAL A 192 -4.22 -6.60 2.40
C VAL A 192 -4.81 -6.86 3.78
N ARG A 193 -4.01 -6.73 4.85
CA ARG A 193 -4.48 -7.01 6.21
C ARG A 193 -5.67 -6.12 6.56
N CYS A 194 -6.74 -6.67 7.11
CA CYS A 194 -7.89 -5.88 7.56
C CYS A 194 -8.66 -6.63 8.64
N ALA A 195 -9.34 -5.92 9.54
CA ALA A 195 -10.04 -6.52 10.66
C ALA A 195 -11.24 -7.39 10.23
N ASP A 196 -11.98 -6.95 9.22
CA ASP A 196 -13.23 -7.58 8.75
C ASP A 196 -13.24 -7.70 7.22
N PRO A 197 -12.53 -8.69 6.66
CA PRO A 197 -12.46 -8.87 5.21
C PRO A 197 -13.82 -9.22 4.58
N GLU A 198 -14.72 -9.87 5.32
CA GLU A 198 -16.06 -10.22 4.84
C GLU A 198 -16.87 -8.96 4.53
N THR A 199 -16.89 -7.99 5.45
CA THR A 199 -17.56 -6.70 5.23
C THR A 199 -16.91 -5.91 4.10
N GLU A 200 -15.58 -5.88 4.01
CA GLU A 200 -14.89 -5.18 2.92
C GLU A 200 -15.23 -5.80 1.55
N VAL A 201 -15.24 -7.12 1.44
CA VAL A 201 -15.61 -7.82 0.20
C VAL A 201 -17.06 -7.57 -0.17
N ALA A 202 -17.98 -7.61 0.79
CA ALA A 202 -19.39 -7.32 0.54
C ALA A 202 -19.60 -5.90 0.00
N ARG A 203 -18.82 -4.91 0.46
CA ARG A 203 -18.84 -3.54 -0.07
C ARG A 203 -18.30 -3.49 -1.49
N LEU A 204 -17.14 -4.10 -1.75
CA LEU A 204 -16.47 -4.10 -3.05
C LEU A 204 -17.31 -4.81 -4.13
N ASN A 205 -17.88 -5.98 -3.82
CA ASN A 205 -18.66 -6.78 -4.78
C ASN A 205 -20.01 -6.16 -5.14
N LYS A 206 -20.66 -5.42 -4.24
CA LYS A 206 -21.91 -4.71 -4.56
C LYS A 206 -21.71 -3.66 -5.66
N LEU A 207 -20.47 -3.21 -5.87
CA LEU A 207 -20.16 -2.08 -6.73
C LEU A 207 -19.54 -2.52 -8.06
N GLN A 208 -18.92 -3.69 -8.15
CA GLN A 208 -18.52 -4.31 -9.43
C GLN A 208 -19.73 -4.73 -10.31
N ARG A 209 -20.94 -4.79 -9.73
CA ARG A 209 -22.18 -5.20 -10.43
C ARG A 209 -23.00 -4.02 -10.96
N ARG A 210 -22.50 -2.79 -10.85
CA ARG A 210 -23.14 -1.56 -11.32
C ARG A 210 -22.35 -0.96 -12.46
#